data_AF-A0A968S937-F1
#
_entry.id   AF-A0A968S937-F1
#
_cell.length_a   1.000
_cell.length_b   1.000
_cell.length_c   1.000
_cell.angle_alpha   90.00
_cell.angle_beta   90.00
_cell.angle_gamma   90.00
#
_symmetry.space_group_name_H-M   'P 1'
#
loop_
_entity.id
_entity.type
_entity.pdbx_description
1 polymer ?
#
loop_
_entity_poly.entity_id
_entity_poly.type
_entity_poly.pdbx_seq_one_letter_code
_entity_poly.pdbx_strand_id
1 'polypeptide(L)'
;MAARQNIGVINRGQQAFYFENNQFANAIAELDLGIDPQIVGNPHYEYFQKVDRELAITYAHSKNSQFKSYLGTVFVESTAGSDREPSMQRILCELAQPQPLATIRIDRQHGTIFCPQESTDLAN
;
A
#
# COMPACT_ATOMS: atom_id res chain seq x y z
N MET A 1 -10.55 -1.12 12.84
CA MET A 1 -11.21 -0.88 11.53
C MET A 1 -10.66 0.33 10.78
N ALA A 2 -10.31 1.45 11.42
CA ALA A 2 -9.80 2.64 10.73
C ALA A 2 -8.54 2.38 9.87
N ALA A 3 -7.59 1.56 10.33
CA ALA A 3 -6.34 1.32 9.60
C ALA A 3 -6.53 0.67 8.21
N ARG A 4 -7.41 -0.33 8.10
CA ARG A 4 -7.78 -0.94 6.81
C ARG A 4 -8.35 0.09 5.85
N GLN A 5 -9.30 0.91 6.31
CA GLN A 5 -9.91 1.94 5.45
C GLN A 5 -8.87 2.96 4.98
N ASN A 6 -7.98 3.38 5.88
CA ASN A 6 -6.90 4.32 5.56
C ASN A 6 -5.98 3.76 4.47
N ILE A 7 -5.57 2.49 4.57
CA ILE A 7 -4.79 1.84 3.52
C ILE A 7 -5.54 1.85 2.18
N GLY A 8 -6.85 1.56 2.19
CA GLY A 8 -7.66 1.63 0.97
C GLY A 8 -7.73 3.02 0.34
N VAL A 9 -7.78 4.08 1.17
CA VAL A 9 -7.75 5.48 0.70
C VAL A 9 -6.37 5.83 0.16
N ILE A 10 -5.29 5.48 0.88
CA ILE A 10 -3.91 5.73 0.46
C ILE A 10 -3.60 5.04 -0.87
N ASN A 11 -4.05 3.80 -1.07
CA ASN A 11 -3.88 3.10 -2.33
C ASN A 11 -4.56 3.86 -3.50
N ARG A 12 -5.79 4.34 -3.30
CA ARG A 12 -6.48 5.15 -4.33
C ARG A 12 -5.77 6.48 -4.58
N GLY A 13 -5.24 7.11 -3.52
CA GLY A 13 -4.40 8.30 -3.63
C GLY A 13 -3.19 8.07 -4.49
N GLN A 14 -2.44 7.00 -4.22
CA GLN A 14 -1.26 6.64 -4.99
C GLN A 14 -1.60 6.37 -6.47
N GLN A 15 -2.73 5.74 -6.77
CA GLN A 15 -3.18 5.57 -8.16
C GLN A 15 -3.48 6.91 -8.83
N ALA A 16 -4.25 7.79 -8.18
CA ALA A 16 -4.56 9.11 -8.74
C ALA A 16 -3.30 9.95 -8.96
N PHE A 17 -2.41 9.98 -7.96
CA PHE A 17 -1.15 10.71 -8.03
C PHE A 17 -0.25 10.18 -9.15
N TYR A 18 -0.18 8.86 -9.35
CA TYR A 18 0.56 8.27 -10.47
C TYR A 18 -0.04 8.66 -11.82
N PHE A 19 -1.37 8.66 -11.98
CA PHE A 19 -2.00 9.09 -13.24
C PHE A 19 -1.69 10.54 -13.59
N GLU A 20 -1.55 11.41 -12.59
CA GLU A 20 -1.26 12.83 -12.80
C GLU A 20 0.23 13.12 -13.01
N ASN A 21 1.10 12.38 -12.31
CA ASN A 21 2.53 12.70 -12.21
C ASN A 21 3.46 11.68 -12.88
N ASN A 22 2.91 10.55 -13.36
CA ASN A 22 3.65 9.40 -13.90
C ASN A 22 4.73 8.84 -12.94
N GLN A 23 4.49 8.98 -11.64
CA GLN A 23 5.30 8.46 -10.54
C GLN A 23 4.43 8.37 -9.28
N PHE A 24 4.79 7.50 -8.35
CA PHE A 24 4.13 7.44 -7.05
C PHE A 24 4.61 8.57 -6.12
N ALA A 25 3.75 8.98 -5.18
CA ALA A 25 4.10 9.94 -4.15
C ALA A 25 5.03 9.30 -3.12
N ASN A 26 6.06 10.02 -2.68
CA ASN A 26 7.03 9.51 -1.70
C ASN A 26 6.55 9.64 -0.26
N ALA A 27 5.60 10.54 -0.01
CA ALA A 27 4.94 10.73 1.28
C ALA A 27 3.41 10.76 1.14
N ILE A 28 2.72 10.26 2.18
CA ILE A 28 1.25 10.28 2.26
C ILE A 28 0.71 11.72 2.19
N ALA A 29 1.45 12.70 2.72
CA ALA A 29 1.06 14.11 2.70
C ALA A 29 0.98 14.69 1.27
N GLU A 30 1.73 14.14 0.31
CA GLU A 30 1.68 14.58 -1.09
C GLU A 30 0.40 14.12 -1.81
N LEU A 31 -0.33 13.15 -1.24
CA LEU A 31 -1.53 12.59 -1.86
C LEU A 31 -2.77 13.49 -1.71
N ASP A 32 -2.66 14.60 -0.98
CA ASP A 32 -3.73 15.57 -0.69
C ASP A 32 -5.09 14.91 -0.35
N LEU A 33 -5.03 13.84 0.43
CA LEU A 33 -6.18 12.98 0.67
C LEU A 33 -7.19 13.59 1.67
N GLY A 34 -6.99 14.83 2.11
CA GLY A 34 -7.74 15.43 3.22
C GLY A 34 -7.59 14.67 4.55
N ILE A 35 -6.59 13.79 4.63
CA ILE A 35 -6.18 13.03 5.82
C ILE A 35 -4.80 13.57 6.20
N ASP A 36 -4.76 14.47 7.19
CA ASP A 36 -3.55 15.17 7.63
C ASP A 36 -3.58 15.24 9.17
N PRO A 37 -2.45 15.28 9.90
CA PRO A 37 -1.18 14.57 9.71
C PRO A 37 -1.28 13.10 10.14
N GLN A 38 -2.53 12.65 10.39
CA GLN A 38 -2.92 11.81 11.51
C GLN A 38 -3.66 10.53 11.07
N ILE A 39 -3.13 9.30 10.92
CA ILE A 39 -1.86 8.61 11.28
C ILE A 39 -1.39 8.90 12.71
N VAL A 40 -0.69 10.01 12.89
CA VAL A 40 -0.70 10.91 14.06
C VAL A 40 -2.09 10.79 14.79
N GLY A 41 -2.18 10.52 16.09
CA GLY A 41 -3.46 10.35 16.83
C GLY A 41 -4.21 9.02 16.78
N ASN A 42 -3.90 8.08 15.88
CA ASN A 42 -4.24 6.69 16.18
C ASN A 42 -3.07 6.11 16.99
N PRO A 43 -3.16 6.04 18.35
CA PRO A 43 -2.06 5.57 19.19
C PRO A 43 -1.73 4.09 18.95
N HIS A 44 -2.46 3.41 18.07
CA HIS A 44 -2.27 2.00 17.78
C HIS A 44 -1.53 1.73 16.46
N TYR A 45 -1.27 2.73 15.61
CA TYR A 45 -0.66 2.48 14.30
C TYR A 45 0.45 3.46 13.92
N GLU A 46 1.48 2.95 13.26
CA GLU A 46 2.49 3.73 12.53
C GLU A 46 2.39 3.40 11.05
N TYR A 47 2.58 4.41 10.21
CA TYR A 47 2.50 4.22 8.77
C TYR A 47 3.86 4.43 8.17
N PHE A 48 4.30 3.46 7.39
CA PHE A 48 5.55 3.47 6.66
C PHE A 48 5.25 3.38 5.18
N GLN A 49 6.02 4.11 4.37
CA GLN A 49 5.94 4.02 2.92
C GLN A 49 7.27 3.53 2.36
N LYS A 50 7.17 2.66 1.36
CA LYS A 50 8.28 2.27 0.50
C LYS A 50 7.80 2.42 -0.93
N VAL A 51 8.48 3.26 -1.68
CA VAL A 51 8.09 3.63 -3.04
C VAL A 51 9.25 3.39 -3.98
N ASP A 52 8.96 2.84 -5.13
CA ASP A 52 9.84 2.77 -6.28
C ASP A 52 9.08 3.21 -7.55
N ARG A 53 9.69 3.01 -8.73
CA ARG A 53 9.12 3.45 -10.00
C ARG A 53 7.81 2.73 -10.37
N GLU A 54 7.71 1.44 -10.04
CA GLU A 54 6.58 0.59 -10.46
C GLU A 54 5.67 0.22 -9.30
N LEU A 55 6.07 0.54 -8.06
CA LEU A 55 5.46 0.02 -6.84
C LEU A 55 5.39 1.09 -5.74
N ALA A 56 4.23 1.24 -5.13
CA ALA A 56 4.06 1.93 -3.86
C ALA A 56 3.50 0.98 -2.81
N ILE A 57 4.26 0.80 -1.72
CA ILE A 57 3.85 0.02 -0.56
C ILE A 57 3.58 1.00 0.58
N THR A 58 2.42 0.86 1.22
CA THR A 58 2.11 1.51 2.48
C THR A 58 1.83 0.45 3.54
N TYR A 59 2.49 0.56 4.69
CA TYR A 59 2.35 -0.38 5.79
C TYR A 59 1.80 0.33 7.03
N ALA A 60 0.60 -0.07 7.45
CA ALA A 60 0.04 0.31 8.75
C ALA A 60 0.47 -0.71 9.80
N HIS A 61 1.61 -0.44 10.44
CA HIS A 61 2.18 -1.23 11.52
C HIS A 61 1.37 -1.04 12.80
N SER A 62 0.85 -2.11 13.38
CA SER A 62 0.22 -2.03 14.69
C SER A 62 1.26 -1.93 15.81
N LYS A 63 1.11 -0.93 16.68
CA LYS A 63 1.90 -0.74 17.91
C LYS A 63 1.54 -1.72 19.02
N ASN A 64 0.41 -2.42 18.90
CA ASN A 64 -0.09 -3.36 19.90
C ASN A 64 -0.47 -4.68 19.21
N SER A 65 0.01 -5.81 19.74
CA SER A 65 -0.25 -7.15 19.22
C SER A 65 -1.74 -7.54 19.20
N GLN A 66 -2.59 -6.82 19.94
CA GLN A 66 -4.05 -6.97 19.90
C GLN A 66 -4.68 -6.50 18.59
N PHE A 67 -4.01 -5.67 17.81
CA PHE A 67 -4.50 -5.23 16.50
C PHE A 67 -3.67 -5.80 15.35
N LYS A 68 -4.37 -6.10 14.26
CA LYS A 68 -3.77 -6.55 13.01
C LYS A 68 -3.06 -5.41 12.31
N SER A 69 -1.97 -5.74 11.63
CA SER A 69 -1.28 -4.79 10.75
C SER A 69 -1.78 -4.93 9.32
N TYR A 70 -1.72 -3.87 8.54
CA TYR A 70 -2.23 -3.85 7.18
C TYR A 70 -1.16 -3.40 6.20
N LEU A 71 -1.16 -4.01 5.02
CA LEU A 71 -0.24 -3.70 3.94
C LEU A 71 -1.05 -3.33 2.70
N GLY A 72 -0.87 -2.12 2.20
CA GLY A 72 -1.41 -1.68 0.92
C GLY A 72 -0.30 -1.67 -0.11
N THR A 73 -0.57 -2.23 -1.27
CA THR A 73 0.37 -2.16 -2.38
C THR A 73 -0.38 -1.66 -3.61
N VAL A 74 0.23 -0.73 -4.34
CA VAL A 74 -0.20 -0.25 -5.64
C VAL A 74 0.93 -0.49 -6.62
N PHE A 75 0.61 -1.01 -7.79
CA PHE A 75 1.61 -1.42 -8.77
C PHE A 75 1.17 -1.13 -10.19
N VAL A 76 2.13 -0.72 -11.01
CA VAL A 76 1.94 -0.43 -12.43
C VAL A 76 2.31 -1.65 -13.26
N GLU A 77 1.30 -2.26 -13.85
CA GLU A 77 1.47 -3.36 -14.79
C GLU A 77 1.88 -2.82 -16.15
N SER A 78 3.20 -2.67 -16.32
CA SER A 78 3.80 -2.33 -17.61
C SER A 78 4.15 -3.61 -18.35
N THR A 79 3.48 -3.89 -19.47
CA THR A 79 3.91 -4.96 -20.38
C THR A 79 5.00 -4.39 -21.29
N ALA A 80 6.26 -4.75 -21.00
CA ALA A 80 7.39 -4.36 -21.84
C ALA A 80 7.12 -4.75 -23.30
N GLY A 81 7.05 -3.77 -24.20
CA GLY A 81 6.81 -3.97 -25.64
C GLY A 81 5.34 -3.96 -26.07
N SER A 82 4.40 -3.51 -25.23
CA SER A 82 3.01 -3.29 -25.65
C SER A 82 2.64 -1.81 -25.60
N ASP A 83 1.96 -1.31 -26.63
CA ASP A 83 1.37 0.03 -26.70
C ASP A 83 0.12 0.19 -25.79
N ARG A 84 -0.10 -0.75 -24.86
CA ARG A 84 -1.22 -0.65 -23.92
C ARG A 84 -0.93 0.43 -22.89
N GLU A 85 -1.97 1.20 -22.56
CA GLU A 85 -1.91 2.11 -21.45
C GLU A 85 -1.55 1.34 -20.16
N PRO A 86 -0.66 1.90 -19.32
CA PRO A 86 -0.29 1.27 -18.06
C PRO A 86 -1.52 1.05 -17.19
N SER A 87 -1.82 -0.20 -16.87
CA SER A 87 -2.88 -0.54 -15.91
C SER A 87 -2.31 -0.57 -14.50
N MET A 88 -3.08 -0.06 -13.53
CA MET A 88 -2.68 -0.09 -12.13
C MET A 88 -3.48 -1.10 -11.34
N GLN A 89 -2.77 -2.00 -10.66
CA GLN A 89 -3.34 -2.94 -9.71
C GLN A 89 -3.13 -2.44 -8.28
N ARG A 90 -4.00 -2.86 -7.38
CA ARG A 90 -3.87 -2.60 -5.95
C ARG A 90 -4.30 -3.81 -5.14
N ILE A 91 -3.65 -4.02 -4.01
CA ILE A 91 -3.98 -5.08 -3.05
C ILE A 91 -3.96 -4.50 -1.64
N LEU A 92 -4.76 -5.10 -0.75
CA LEU A 92 -4.78 -4.79 0.67
C LEU A 92 -4.68 -6.09 1.45
N CYS A 93 -3.61 -6.27 2.20
CA CYS A 93 -3.37 -7.46 2.99
C CYS A 93 -3.55 -7.17 4.47
N GLU A 94 -4.18 -8.10 5.20
CA GLU A 94 -4.12 -8.17 6.65
C GLU A 94 -3.04 -9.17 7.08
N LEU A 95 -2.07 -8.70 7.86
CA LEU A 95 -1.01 -9.57 8.37
C LEU A 95 -1.47 -10.25 9.66
N ALA A 96 -1.20 -11.56 9.78
CA ALA A 96 -1.53 -12.33 10.98
C ALA A 96 -0.90 -11.74 12.25
N GLN A 97 0.33 -11.22 12.14
CA GLN A 97 1.09 -10.57 13.21
C GLN A 97 1.81 -9.30 12.71
N PRO A 98 2.07 -8.30 13.58
CA PRO A 98 2.93 -7.18 13.26
C PRO A 98 4.36 -7.66 13.00
N GLN A 99 4.97 -7.20 11.91
CA GLN A 99 6.35 -7.53 11.55
C GLN A 99 7.04 -6.31 10.92
N PRO A 100 8.37 -6.17 11.01
CA PRO A 100 9.07 -5.05 10.41
C PRO A 100 8.83 -4.98 8.89
N LEU A 101 8.65 -3.77 8.34
CA LEU A 101 8.44 -3.61 6.89
C LEU A 101 9.55 -4.26 6.05
N ALA A 102 10.78 -4.28 6.56
CA ALA A 102 11.93 -4.89 5.89
C ALA A 102 11.82 -6.42 5.71
N THR A 103 11.01 -7.11 6.52
CA THR A 103 10.82 -8.57 6.41
C THR A 103 9.68 -8.93 5.47
N ILE A 104 8.82 -7.96 5.12
CA ILE A 104 7.67 -8.18 4.27
C ILE A 104 8.16 -8.41 2.83
N ARG A 105 7.93 -9.62 2.34
CA ARG A 105 8.17 -9.99 0.94
C ARG A 105 6.85 -9.98 0.20
N ILE A 106 6.70 -9.01 -0.68
CA ILE A 106 5.64 -9.01 -1.67
C ILE A 106 6.01 -10.01 -2.76
N ASP A 107 5.16 -10.99 -3.00
CA ASP A 107 5.34 -11.90 -4.13
C ASP A 107 4.77 -11.25 -5.39
N ARG A 108 5.58 -11.22 -6.46
CA ARG A 108 5.20 -10.70 -7.77
C ARG A 108 5.35 -11.85 -8.77
N GLN A 109 4.23 -12.41 -9.20
CA GLN A 109 4.21 -13.48 -10.19
C GLN A 109 3.47 -13.01 -11.44
N HIS A 110 4.14 -13.08 -12.59
CA HIS A 110 3.56 -12.76 -13.91
C HIS A 110 2.90 -11.37 -14.02
N GLY A 111 3.39 -10.36 -13.29
CA GLY A 111 2.81 -9.01 -13.30
C GLY A 111 1.72 -8.77 -12.25
N THR A 112 1.30 -9.81 -11.54
CA THR A 112 0.34 -9.74 -10.44
C THR A 112 1.04 -9.68 -9.09
N ILE A 113 0.49 -8.89 -8.18
CA ILE A 113 0.97 -8.79 -6.81
C ILE A 113 0.12 -9.64 -5.87
N PHE A 114 0.79 -10.35 -4.97
CA PHE A 114 0.16 -11.17 -3.95
C PHE A 114 0.51 -10.70 -2.55
N CYS A 115 -0.42 -10.96 -1.64
CA CYS A 115 -0.19 -10.77 -0.23
C CYS A 115 0.96 -11.66 0.27
N PRO A 116 1.80 -11.18 1.22
CA PRO A 116 2.85 -11.99 1.84
C PRO A 116 2.34 -13.31 2.42
N GLN A 117 3.24 -14.27 2.64
CA GLN A 117 2.88 -15.50 3.37
C GLN A 117 2.25 -15.16 4.75
N GLU A 118 1.29 -15.99 5.17
CA GLU A 118 0.53 -15.81 6.41
C GLU A 118 -0.22 -14.48 6.52
N SER A 119 -0.68 -13.95 5.38
CA SER A 119 -1.56 -12.80 5.33
C SER A 119 -2.79 -13.07 4.46
N THR A 120 -3.85 -12.31 4.72
CA THR A 120 -5.13 -12.46 4.04
C THR A 120 -5.35 -11.29 3.09
N ASP A 121 -5.65 -11.57 1.84
CA ASP A 121 -6.09 -10.55 0.89
C ASP A 121 -7.50 -10.07 1.25
N LEU A 122 -7.64 -8.76 1.39
CA LEU A 122 -8.87 -8.05 1.74
C LEU A 122 -9.36 -7.15 0.60
N ALA A 123 -8.73 -7.22 -0.58
CA ALA A 123 -9.20 -6.58 -1.80
C ALA A 123 -10.45 -7.33 -2.31
N ASN A 124 -11.62 -6.87 -1.87
CA ASN A 124 -12.90 -7.11 -2.56
C ASN A 124 -13.20 -5.93 -3.48
#